data_AF-A0A1A3C3H8-F1
#
_entry.id   AF-A0A1A3C3H8-F1
#
_cell.length_a   1.000
_cell.length_b   1.000
_cell.length_c   1.000
_cell.angle_alpha   90.00
_cell.angle_beta   90.00
_cell.angle_gamma   90.00
#
_symmetry.space_group_name_H-M   'P 1'
#
loop_
_entity.id
_entity.type
_entity.pdbx_description
1 polymer ?
#
loop_
_entity_poly.entity_id
_entity_poly.type
_entity_poly.pdbx_seq_one_letter_code
_entity_poly.pdbx_strand_id
1 'polypeptide(L)'
;MLREKFDEAATVDGDYEWWAAEAGAPGPTRRSARAAAVKASALRTFGGLVVAAVLWLVGLRLGAVLLTAVLIALAVVSIAWPSVGATIDGAIARLAGWVGRLVAAVVLALVYFVVFMPISLYRRMFGRDLLASPGATPESTWIAKPRVSDPVIARRQFSVEPEVLVLKPRGRAATAKHLALLMLRVAAVLIVLDLLIGIAFPQWAPHGGVRVGGKLGTWDEIFSAQKSSAAMAGDQQWAGEWFNEFKDIYTHNAYVPLLGMVNPDHKGEYINIADRARKTYVADGVGDDATEIYFLGGSTTWGYGQRDLYTMPSQLARIAEKDGVPVRVSNYGQVAWSIWQELGLLQQLLSEGHIPDVVVFYDGANDVAEQVEQLTTEPTYPGGPYVGQAVERARMRGGLAGVKDSLVGFYENHSILTRIALTSNSKQAGPKPTPEIAQERAHNAVQLYDRAVDVVEHLAKSYGFKAVFVWQPLAYTTEGADAERYAHPDDWGLGAAYVDSTKLMRPPVINLADALDGEKQAVFIDNAHTNELGAELVARAIYPHLGLKQ
;
A
#
# COMPACT_ATOMS: atom_id res chain seq x y z
N MET A 1 74.31 -35.32 33.79
CA MET A 1 73.11 -36.19 33.78
C MET A 1 71.88 -35.53 33.15
N LEU A 2 72.04 -34.65 32.14
CA LEU A 2 70.94 -34.05 31.37
C LEU A 2 71.43 -33.69 29.94
N ARG A 3 72.35 -34.51 29.40
CA ARG A 3 72.89 -34.41 28.03
C ARG A 3 72.90 -35.75 27.27
N GLU A 4 72.39 -36.82 27.90
CA GLU A 4 72.26 -38.17 27.33
C GLU A 4 70.81 -38.53 26.95
N LYS A 5 69.88 -37.56 26.98
CA LYS A 5 68.47 -37.77 26.58
C LYS A 5 68.06 -37.06 25.29
N PHE A 6 69.03 -36.51 24.55
CA PHE A 6 68.78 -35.79 23.29
C PHE A 6 69.41 -36.44 22.04
N ASP A 7 70.17 -37.52 22.20
CA ASP A 7 70.72 -38.32 21.09
C ASP A 7 69.96 -39.64 20.86
N GLU A 8 68.75 -39.77 21.41
CA GLU A 8 67.84 -40.88 21.11
C GLU A 8 66.68 -40.42 20.21
N ALA A 9 67.04 -39.61 19.21
CA ALA A 9 66.21 -39.28 18.07
C ALA A 9 66.75 -40.00 16.83
N ALA A 10 66.50 -41.30 16.70
CA ALA A 10 66.50 -42.02 15.42
C ALA A 10 66.19 -43.50 15.63
N THR A 11 64.91 -43.88 15.55
CA THR A 11 64.38 -45.16 15.03
C THR A 11 63.04 -45.47 15.68
N VAL A 12 61.96 -44.92 15.14
CA VAL A 12 60.65 -45.58 15.14
C VAL A 12 60.05 -45.27 13.76
N ASP A 13 60.29 -46.18 12.83
CA ASP A 13 59.55 -46.29 11.58
C ASP A 13 58.08 -46.52 11.93
N GLY A 14 57.27 -45.49 11.70
CA GLY A 14 55.82 -45.55 11.78
C GLY A 14 55.27 -45.12 10.43
N ASP A 15 54.96 -46.10 9.58
CA ASP A 15 54.35 -45.94 8.27
C ASP A 15 53.10 -45.06 8.33
N TYR A 16 53.21 -43.85 7.78
CA TYR A 16 52.07 -43.04 7.38
C TYR A 16 52.20 -42.73 5.88
N GLU A 17 51.94 -43.75 5.06
CA GLU A 17 51.60 -43.58 3.65
C GLU A 17 50.18 -43.03 3.53
N TRP A 18 50.05 -41.71 3.53
CA TRP A 18 48.99 -41.04 2.79
C TRP A 18 49.57 -40.75 1.39
N TRP A 19 48.74 -40.85 0.33
CA TRP A 19 49.03 -40.64 -1.11
C TRP A 19 49.88 -41.68 -1.89
N ALA A 20 49.52 -42.97 -1.80
CA ALA A 20 49.67 -43.87 -2.94
C ALA A 20 48.36 -43.90 -3.75
N ALA A 21 48.38 -43.38 -4.97
CA ALA A 21 47.29 -43.52 -5.92
C ALA A 21 47.20 -44.99 -6.37
N GLU A 22 46.15 -45.70 -5.98
CA GLU A 22 45.77 -46.98 -6.58
C GLU A 22 45.49 -46.77 -8.08
N ALA A 23 46.51 -46.98 -8.90
CA ALA A 23 46.37 -47.19 -10.32
C ALA A 23 45.81 -48.61 -10.55
N GLY A 24 44.49 -48.73 -10.75
CA GLY A 24 43.94 -50.00 -11.22
C GLY A 24 42.47 -50.34 -10.92
N ALA A 25 41.55 -49.37 -10.91
CA ALA A 25 40.12 -49.70 -11.00
C ALA A 25 39.65 -49.59 -12.46
N PRO A 26 38.99 -50.61 -13.05
CA PRO A 26 38.48 -50.51 -14.42
C PRO A 26 37.47 -49.36 -14.50
N GLY A 27 37.69 -48.46 -15.46
CA GLY A 27 36.84 -47.28 -15.66
C GLY A 27 35.36 -47.64 -15.79
N PRO A 28 34.44 -46.79 -15.32
CA PRO A 28 33.02 -47.10 -15.25
C PRO A 28 32.51 -47.49 -16.64
N THR A 29 31.98 -48.72 -16.75
CA THR A 29 31.29 -49.15 -17.97
C THR A 29 30.15 -48.17 -18.30
N ARG A 30 29.80 -48.00 -19.59
CA ARG A 30 28.71 -47.09 -20.01
C ARG A 30 27.39 -47.30 -19.24
N ARG A 31 27.15 -48.50 -18.69
CA ARG A 31 25.99 -48.82 -17.85
C ARG A 31 26.06 -48.20 -16.44
N SER A 32 27.22 -48.20 -15.78
CA SER A 32 27.35 -47.62 -14.43
C SER A 32 27.32 -46.09 -14.43
N ALA A 33 27.88 -45.46 -15.48
CA ALA A 33 27.78 -44.01 -15.67
C ALA A 33 26.33 -43.54 -15.90
N ARG A 34 25.53 -44.32 -16.65
CA ARG A 34 24.11 -44.00 -16.91
C ARG A 34 23.25 -44.15 -15.66
N ALA A 35 23.52 -45.15 -14.82
CA ALA A 35 22.82 -45.34 -13.54
C ALA A 35 23.12 -44.21 -12.53
N ALA A 36 24.37 -43.74 -12.47
CA ALA A 36 24.76 -42.61 -11.63
C ALA A 36 24.09 -41.29 -12.08
N ALA A 37 24.03 -41.03 -13.39
CA ALA A 37 23.36 -39.86 -13.95
C ALA A 37 21.85 -39.86 -13.67
N VAL A 38 21.20 -41.02 -13.76
CA VAL A 38 19.76 -41.16 -13.44
C VAL A 38 19.50 -40.89 -11.96
N LYS A 39 20.34 -41.41 -11.06
CA LYS A 39 20.20 -41.18 -9.61
C LYS A 39 20.39 -39.70 -9.23
N ALA A 40 21.38 -39.03 -9.83
CA ALA A 40 21.63 -37.60 -9.61
C ALA A 40 20.47 -36.73 -10.13
N SER A 41 19.97 -37.01 -11.33
CA SER A 41 18.81 -36.32 -11.92
C SER A 41 17.53 -36.52 -11.09
N ALA A 42 17.31 -37.73 -10.55
CA ALA A 42 16.16 -38.02 -9.70
C ALA A 42 16.19 -37.21 -8.39
N LEU A 43 17.36 -37.12 -7.74
CA LEU A 43 17.52 -36.36 -6.49
C LEU A 43 17.30 -34.86 -6.69
N ARG A 44 17.82 -34.30 -7.79
CA ARG A 44 17.62 -32.89 -8.20
C ARG A 44 16.14 -32.59 -8.46
N THR A 45 15.47 -33.48 -9.20
CA THR A 45 14.06 -33.31 -9.55
C THR A 45 13.19 -33.37 -8.30
N PHE A 46 13.47 -34.31 -7.39
CA PHE A 46 12.77 -34.40 -6.11
C PHE A 46 12.94 -33.14 -5.26
N GLY A 47 14.18 -32.64 -5.08
CA GLY A 47 14.43 -31.41 -4.33
C GLY A 47 13.74 -30.18 -4.94
N GLY A 48 13.75 -30.07 -6.27
CA GLY A 48 13.05 -28.99 -6.98
C GLY A 48 11.53 -29.08 -6.86
N LEU A 49 10.95 -30.28 -6.87
CA LEU A 49 9.51 -30.48 -6.68
C LEU A 49 9.04 -30.14 -5.27
N VAL A 50 9.87 -30.38 -4.25
CA VAL A 50 9.58 -29.91 -2.88
C VAL A 50 9.51 -28.38 -2.84
N VAL A 51 10.43 -27.69 -3.50
CA VAL A 51 10.39 -26.22 -3.62
C VAL A 51 9.16 -25.75 -4.40
N ALA A 52 8.81 -26.41 -5.50
CA ALA A 52 7.60 -26.10 -6.26
C ALA A 52 6.33 -26.29 -5.42
N ALA A 53 6.27 -27.33 -4.58
CA ALA A 53 5.17 -27.56 -3.65
C ALA A 53 5.07 -26.45 -2.58
N VAL A 54 6.21 -25.99 -2.04
CA VAL A 54 6.22 -24.84 -1.11
C VAL A 54 5.75 -23.57 -1.81
N LEU A 55 6.22 -23.28 -3.03
CA LEU A 55 5.77 -22.13 -3.82
C LEU A 55 4.26 -22.17 -4.07
N TRP A 56 3.72 -23.36 -4.32
CA TRP A 56 2.28 -23.57 -4.49
C TRP A 56 1.50 -23.27 -3.19
N LEU A 57 1.98 -23.77 -2.04
CA LEU A 57 1.34 -23.55 -0.74
C LEU A 57 1.36 -22.08 -0.29
N VAL A 58 2.37 -21.30 -0.72
CA VAL A 58 2.50 -19.86 -0.42
C VAL A 58 1.76 -18.99 -1.46
N GLY A 59 1.01 -19.60 -2.40
CA GLY A 59 0.16 -18.87 -3.35
C GLY A 59 0.84 -18.43 -4.65
N LEU A 60 2.13 -18.72 -4.83
CA LEU A 60 2.90 -18.38 -6.05
C LEU A 60 2.73 -19.44 -7.14
N ARG A 61 1.49 -19.60 -7.61
CA ARG A 61 1.08 -20.70 -8.51
C ARG A 61 1.83 -20.70 -9.86
N LEU A 62 2.01 -19.54 -10.49
CA LEU A 62 2.73 -19.43 -11.76
C LEU A 62 4.20 -19.88 -11.63
N GLY A 63 4.87 -19.49 -10.54
CA GLY A 63 6.25 -19.87 -10.26
C GLY A 63 6.40 -21.37 -10.02
N ALA A 64 5.46 -21.99 -9.31
CA ALA A 64 5.43 -23.44 -9.09
C ALA A 64 5.27 -24.23 -10.41
N VAL A 65 4.39 -23.77 -11.30
CA VAL A 65 4.18 -24.40 -12.62
C VAL A 65 5.42 -24.30 -13.50
N LEU A 66 6.02 -23.10 -13.60
CA LEU A 66 7.22 -22.88 -14.41
C LEU A 66 8.41 -23.70 -13.89
N LEU A 67 8.62 -23.73 -12.57
CA LEU A 67 9.68 -24.52 -11.95
C LEU A 67 9.50 -26.01 -12.23
N THR A 68 8.27 -26.52 -12.10
CA THR A 68 7.95 -27.93 -12.39
C THR A 68 8.21 -28.27 -13.86
N ALA A 69 7.80 -27.40 -14.79
CA ALA A 69 8.05 -27.59 -16.23
C ALA A 69 9.55 -27.63 -16.56
N VAL A 70 10.34 -26.72 -15.96
CA VAL A 70 11.80 -26.70 -16.13
C VAL A 70 12.45 -27.95 -15.56
N LEU A 71 12.02 -28.42 -14.38
CA LEU A 71 12.56 -29.64 -13.77
C LEU A 71 12.28 -30.88 -14.62
N ILE A 72 11.08 -30.98 -15.20
CA ILE A 72 10.71 -32.05 -16.13
C ILE A 72 11.58 -31.98 -17.39
N ALA A 73 11.72 -30.80 -18.00
CA ALA A 73 12.56 -30.62 -19.18
C ALA A 73 14.03 -31.01 -18.91
N LEU A 74 14.59 -30.59 -17.78
CA LEU A 74 15.95 -30.95 -17.37
C LEU A 74 16.10 -32.45 -17.08
N ALA A 75 15.09 -33.11 -16.50
CA ALA A 75 15.10 -34.55 -16.28
C ALA A 75 15.07 -35.33 -17.60
N VAL A 76 14.24 -34.90 -18.56
CA VAL A 76 14.17 -35.49 -19.91
C VAL A 76 15.51 -35.34 -20.64
N VAL A 77 16.11 -34.15 -20.63
CA VAL A 77 17.42 -33.89 -21.24
C VAL A 77 18.52 -34.73 -20.60
N SER A 78 18.53 -34.87 -19.26
CA SER A 78 19.51 -35.72 -18.55
C SER A 78 19.38 -37.21 -18.88
N ILE A 79 18.17 -37.70 -19.19
CA ILE A 79 17.93 -39.10 -19.58
C ILE A 79 18.28 -39.35 -21.06
N ALA A 80 17.92 -38.40 -21.94
CA ALA A 80 18.14 -38.50 -23.38
C ALA A 80 19.62 -38.30 -23.76
N TRP A 81 20.30 -37.35 -23.11
CA TRP A 81 21.70 -37.02 -23.38
C TRP A 81 22.52 -36.92 -22.08
N PRO A 82 23.03 -38.07 -21.57
CA PRO A 82 23.71 -38.12 -20.27
C PRO A 82 24.95 -37.21 -20.15
N SER A 83 25.66 -36.95 -21.25
CA SER A 83 26.81 -36.05 -21.28
C SER A 83 26.42 -34.58 -21.07
N VAL A 84 25.27 -34.17 -21.62
CA VAL A 84 24.69 -32.84 -21.43
C VAL A 84 24.14 -32.72 -20.01
N GLY A 85 23.45 -33.75 -19.53
CA GLY A 85 22.95 -33.84 -18.14
C GLY A 85 24.07 -33.67 -17.11
N ALA A 86 25.20 -34.36 -17.27
CA ALA A 86 26.34 -34.23 -16.36
C ALA A 86 26.96 -32.82 -16.36
N THR A 87 26.95 -32.14 -17.49
CA THR A 87 27.43 -30.75 -17.61
C THR A 87 26.49 -29.79 -16.88
N ILE A 88 25.18 -29.98 -17.03
CA ILE A 88 24.14 -29.23 -16.31
C ILE A 88 24.26 -29.46 -14.81
N ASP A 89 24.42 -30.70 -14.36
CA ASP A 89 24.59 -31.03 -12.94
C ASP A 89 25.86 -30.40 -12.34
N GLY A 90 26.96 -30.39 -13.11
CA GLY A 90 28.18 -29.67 -12.72
C GLY A 90 27.99 -28.15 -12.62
N ALA A 91 27.21 -27.56 -13.53
CA ALA A 91 26.88 -26.13 -13.49
C ALA A 91 25.98 -25.79 -12.28
N ILE A 92 24.97 -26.62 -12.02
CA ILE A 92 24.08 -26.49 -10.87
C ILE A 92 24.85 -26.66 -9.56
N ALA A 93 25.77 -27.63 -9.46
CA ALA A 93 26.59 -27.83 -8.27
C ALA A 93 27.52 -26.64 -8.00
N ARG A 94 28.10 -26.04 -9.06
CA ARG A 94 28.90 -24.81 -8.94
C ARG A 94 28.06 -23.62 -8.47
N LEU A 95 26.86 -23.46 -9.04
CA LEU A 95 25.93 -22.42 -8.63
C LEU A 95 25.48 -22.64 -7.18
N ALA A 96 25.12 -23.85 -6.79
CA ALA A 96 24.75 -24.21 -5.43
C ALA A 96 25.90 -23.96 -4.44
N GLY A 97 27.15 -24.27 -4.79
CA GLY A 97 28.32 -23.93 -3.98
C GLY A 97 28.58 -22.43 -3.89
N TRP A 98 28.26 -21.65 -4.92
CA TRP A 98 28.34 -20.19 -4.87
C TRP A 98 27.24 -19.58 -4.00
N VAL A 99 25.99 -20.00 -4.21
CA VAL A 99 24.83 -19.60 -3.39
C VAL A 99 25.03 -20.01 -1.94
N GLY A 100 25.50 -21.23 -1.67
CA GLY A 100 25.80 -21.70 -0.32
C GLY A 100 26.85 -20.85 0.38
N ARG A 101 27.92 -20.43 -0.34
CA ARG A 101 28.92 -19.49 0.20
C ARG A 101 28.33 -18.11 0.45
N LEU A 102 27.47 -17.61 -0.44
CA LEU A 102 26.78 -16.33 -0.27
C LEU A 102 25.86 -16.37 0.96
N VAL A 103 25.01 -17.40 1.07
CA VAL A 103 24.10 -17.60 2.22
C VAL A 103 24.90 -17.75 3.50
N ALA A 104 25.96 -18.57 3.51
CA ALA A 104 26.84 -18.69 4.66
C ALA A 104 27.45 -17.35 5.05
N ALA A 105 27.96 -16.57 4.08
CA ALA A 105 28.51 -15.24 4.34
C ALA A 105 27.46 -14.28 4.92
N VAL A 106 26.24 -14.30 4.39
CA VAL A 106 25.13 -13.47 4.90
C VAL A 106 24.74 -13.89 6.31
N VAL A 107 24.57 -15.18 6.58
CA VAL A 107 24.22 -15.70 7.91
C VAL A 107 25.34 -15.43 8.91
N LEU A 108 26.60 -15.70 8.57
CA LEU A 108 27.75 -15.39 9.41
C LEU A 108 27.89 -13.88 9.64
N ALA A 109 27.66 -13.05 8.63
CA ALA A 109 27.65 -11.59 8.79
C ALA A 109 26.53 -11.17 9.73
N LEU A 110 25.32 -11.71 9.57
CA LEU A 110 24.19 -11.43 10.45
C LEU A 110 24.51 -11.80 11.90
N VAL A 111 25.00 -13.02 12.15
CA VAL A 111 25.41 -13.46 13.49
C VAL A 111 26.53 -12.57 14.03
N TYR A 112 27.51 -12.20 13.19
CA TYR A 112 28.58 -11.31 13.58
C TYR A 112 28.08 -9.92 13.98
N PHE A 113 27.22 -9.29 13.17
CA PHE A 113 26.75 -7.93 13.42
C PHE A 113 25.64 -7.84 14.46
N VAL A 114 24.83 -8.87 14.63
CA VAL A 114 23.69 -8.88 15.57
C VAL A 114 24.08 -9.47 16.93
N VAL A 115 24.97 -10.46 16.96
CA VAL A 115 25.34 -11.15 18.20
C VAL A 115 26.73 -10.72 18.65
N PHE A 116 27.77 -10.95 17.84
CA PHE A 116 29.14 -10.76 18.30
C PHE A 116 29.54 -9.28 18.42
N MET A 117 29.10 -8.42 17.51
CA MET A 117 29.44 -7.01 17.49
C MET A 117 28.84 -6.25 18.69
N PRO A 118 27.54 -6.42 19.04
CA PRO A 118 26.98 -5.77 20.23
C PRO A 118 27.59 -6.30 21.53
N ILE A 119 27.84 -7.61 21.63
CA ILE A 119 28.54 -8.20 22.79
C ILE A 119 29.96 -7.64 22.91
N SER A 120 30.68 -7.53 21.79
CA SER A 120 32.02 -6.94 21.75
C SER A 120 32.01 -5.47 22.14
N LEU A 121 31.05 -4.70 21.63
CA LEU A 121 30.88 -3.28 21.92
C LEU A 121 30.52 -3.04 23.39
N TYR A 122 29.55 -3.79 23.93
CA TYR A 122 29.18 -3.77 25.35
C TYR A 122 30.40 -4.07 26.23
N ARG A 123 31.14 -5.14 25.93
CA ARG A 123 32.34 -5.51 26.69
C ARG A 123 33.42 -4.44 26.64
N ARG A 124 33.63 -3.80 25.48
CA ARG A 124 34.57 -2.68 25.33
C ARG A 124 34.15 -1.43 26.08
N MET A 125 32.85 -1.10 26.08
CA MET A 125 32.31 0.04 26.83
C MET A 125 32.48 -0.11 28.34
N PHE A 126 32.35 -1.34 28.85
CA PHE A 126 32.46 -1.64 30.28
C PHE A 126 33.82 -2.23 30.71
N GLY A 127 34.83 -2.19 29.82
CA GLY A 127 36.21 -2.60 30.14
C GLY A 127 36.39 -4.08 30.53
N ARG A 128 35.49 -4.97 30.10
CA ARG A 128 35.55 -6.41 30.42
C ARG A 128 36.23 -7.17 29.28
N ASP A 129 37.53 -7.42 29.42
CA ASP A 129 38.31 -8.25 28.48
C ASP A 129 38.48 -9.66 29.06
N LEU A 130 37.94 -10.67 28.37
CA LEU A 130 38.01 -12.08 28.80
C LEU A 130 39.42 -12.67 28.65
N LEU A 131 40.25 -12.08 27.79
CA LEU A 131 41.65 -12.47 27.62
C LEU A 131 42.59 -11.71 28.57
N ALA A 132 42.07 -10.70 29.27
CA ALA A 132 42.78 -9.99 30.33
C ALA A 132 42.33 -10.45 31.73
N SER A 133 41.93 -11.72 31.88
CA SER A 133 41.60 -12.27 33.19
C SER A 133 42.82 -12.15 34.13
N PRO A 134 42.68 -11.57 35.33
CA PRO A 134 43.72 -11.56 36.35
C PRO A 134 43.76 -12.94 37.00
N GLY A 135 44.32 -13.91 36.29
CA GLY A 135 44.34 -15.32 36.67
C GLY A 135 45.68 -15.99 36.43
N ALA A 136 46.77 -15.22 36.41
CA ALA A 136 48.12 -15.79 36.46
C ALA A 136 48.39 -16.27 37.89
N THR A 137 47.93 -17.47 38.24
CA THR A 137 48.44 -18.18 39.41
C THR A 137 49.87 -18.65 39.10
N PRO A 138 50.73 -18.89 40.12
CA PRO A 138 52.11 -19.36 39.91
C PRO A 138 52.22 -20.70 39.16
N GLU A 139 51.12 -21.44 39.08
CA GLU A 139 51.00 -22.74 38.38
C GLU A 139 50.51 -22.60 36.93
N SER A 140 50.10 -21.40 36.50
CA SER A 140 49.58 -21.19 35.16
C SER A 140 50.72 -21.13 34.15
N THR A 141 50.62 -21.91 33.07
CA THR A 141 51.54 -21.85 31.91
C THR A 141 51.29 -20.62 31.02
N TRP A 142 50.50 -19.64 31.50
CA TRP A 142 50.26 -18.40 30.77
C TRP A 142 51.53 -17.53 30.72
N ILE A 143 52.11 -17.47 29.54
CA ILE A 143 53.21 -16.56 29.25
C ILE A 143 52.62 -15.18 28.97
N ALA A 144 52.90 -14.21 29.84
CA ALA A 144 52.63 -12.80 29.56
C ALA A 144 53.47 -12.39 28.33
N LYS A 145 52.81 -12.24 27.17
CA LYS A 145 53.50 -11.88 25.93
C LYS A 145 54.11 -10.47 26.06
N PRO A 146 55.40 -10.29 25.73
CA PRO A 146 56.04 -8.98 25.73
C PRO A 146 55.42 -8.06 24.67
N ARG A 147 55.26 -6.78 25.03
CA ARG A 147 54.66 -5.78 24.14
C ARG A 147 55.62 -5.47 23.00
N VAL A 148 55.10 -5.06 21.83
CA VAL A 148 55.91 -4.61 20.67
C VAL A 148 56.89 -3.48 21.04
N SER A 149 56.58 -2.72 22.09
CA SER A 149 57.45 -1.67 22.65
C SER A 149 58.67 -2.19 23.41
N ASP A 150 58.81 -3.50 23.62
CA ASP A 150 59.92 -4.11 24.35
C ASP A 150 61.14 -4.29 23.41
N PRO A 151 62.22 -3.51 23.59
CA PRO A 151 63.32 -3.39 22.63
C PRO A 151 64.10 -4.70 22.42
N VAL A 152 63.98 -5.66 23.35
CA VAL A 152 64.65 -6.95 23.26
C VAL A 152 63.96 -7.89 22.25
N ILE A 153 62.65 -7.73 22.05
CA ILE A 153 61.82 -8.67 21.26
C ILE A 153 61.49 -8.15 19.87
N ALA A 154 61.53 -6.83 19.66
CA ALA A 154 61.44 -6.21 18.34
C ALA A 154 62.52 -6.66 17.34
N ARG A 155 63.60 -7.29 17.82
CA ARG A 155 64.72 -7.77 16.98
C ARG A 155 64.51 -9.15 16.34
N ARG A 156 63.46 -9.90 16.71
CA ARG A 156 63.21 -11.24 16.17
C ARG A 156 62.01 -11.21 15.22
N GLN A 157 62.25 -11.50 13.95
CA GLN A 157 61.32 -11.26 12.83
C GLN A 157 60.05 -12.13 12.78
N PHE A 158 59.87 -13.08 13.71
CA PHE A 158 58.71 -13.98 13.73
C PHE A 158 58.18 -14.29 15.14
N SER A 159 58.64 -13.56 16.16
CA SER A 159 58.26 -13.81 17.56
C SER A 159 57.08 -12.96 18.06
N VAL A 160 56.52 -12.11 17.19
CA VAL A 160 55.41 -11.22 17.56
C VAL A 160 54.36 -11.27 16.46
N GLU A 161 53.14 -11.61 16.85
CA GLU A 161 51.97 -11.46 15.99
C GLU A 161 51.79 -9.94 15.76
N PRO A 162 51.69 -9.45 14.51
CA PRO A 162 51.45 -8.04 14.27
C PRO A 162 50.14 -7.69 14.98
N GLU A 163 50.21 -6.81 15.99
CA GLU A 163 49.00 -6.15 16.48
C GLU A 163 48.35 -5.55 15.24
N VAL A 164 47.16 -6.06 14.86
CA VAL A 164 46.29 -5.34 13.95
C VAL A 164 46.19 -3.95 14.57
N LEU A 165 46.77 -2.96 13.90
CA LEU A 165 46.86 -1.57 14.33
C LEU A 165 45.45 -1.02 14.52
N VAL A 166 44.81 -1.40 15.62
CA VAL A 166 43.72 -0.65 16.21
C VAL A 166 44.45 0.55 16.76
N LEU A 167 44.51 1.63 15.97
CA LEU A 167 44.90 2.95 16.47
C LEU A 167 44.11 3.18 17.75
N LYS A 168 44.71 2.91 18.92
CA LYS A 168 44.17 3.36 20.20
C LYS A 168 44.29 4.87 20.12
N PRO A 169 43.17 5.58 19.95
CA PRO A 169 43.24 7.02 19.84
C PRO A 169 43.81 7.56 21.16
N ARG A 170 44.98 8.21 21.11
CA ARG A 170 45.56 8.87 22.28
C ARG A 170 44.87 10.20 22.45
N GLY A 171 44.01 10.29 23.47
CA GLY A 171 43.29 11.51 23.85
C GLY A 171 41.79 11.46 23.58
N ARG A 172 41.00 12.12 24.44
CA ARG A 172 39.52 12.09 24.42
C ARG A 172 38.93 12.48 23.05
N ALA A 173 39.54 13.43 22.35
CA ALA A 173 39.08 13.90 21.04
C ALA A 173 39.27 12.85 19.92
N ALA A 174 40.38 12.12 19.92
CA ALA A 174 40.63 11.08 18.94
C ALA A 174 39.71 9.85 19.18
N THR A 175 39.39 9.56 20.45
CA THR A 175 38.43 8.51 20.82
C THR A 175 37.03 8.87 20.39
N ALA A 176 36.61 10.11 20.62
CA ALA A 176 35.31 10.60 20.15
C ALA A 176 35.19 10.53 18.62
N LYS A 177 36.22 10.93 17.87
CA LYS A 177 36.24 10.84 16.39
C LYS A 177 36.16 9.40 15.89
N HIS A 178 36.90 8.48 16.51
CA HIS A 178 36.84 7.05 16.15
C HIS A 178 35.48 6.44 16.46
N LEU A 179 34.90 6.75 17.63
CA LEU A 179 33.56 6.30 18.00
C LEU A 179 32.52 6.87 17.04
N ALA A 180 32.61 8.15 16.68
CA ALA A 180 31.70 8.80 15.73
C ALA A 180 31.77 8.14 14.34
N LEU A 181 32.97 7.83 13.84
CA LEU A 181 33.15 7.13 12.56
C LEU A 181 32.63 5.70 12.60
N LEU A 182 32.82 4.98 13.72
CA LEU A 182 32.26 3.65 13.91
C LEU A 182 30.73 3.70 13.93
N MET A 183 30.16 4.62 14.68
CA MET A 183 28.71 4.84 14.77
C MET A 183 28.13 5.23 13.41
N LEU A 184 28.81 6.08 12.63
CA LEU A 184 28.41 6.44 11.27
C LEU A 184 28.38 5.22 10.34
N ARG A 185 29.40 4.36 10.41
CA ARG A 185 29.47 3.12 9.59
C ARG A 185 28.37 2.14 9.96
N VAL A 186 28.12 1.95 11.26
CA VAL A 186 27.03 1.09 11.75
C VAL A 186 25.69 1.66 11.30
N ALA A 187 25.46 2.97 11.45
CA ALA A 187 24.24 3.63 11.00
C ALA A 187 24.03 3.47 9.48
N ALA A 188 25.07 3.61 8.67
CA ALA A 188 24.99 3.41 7.22
C ALA A 188 24.58 1.97 6.85
N VAL A 189 25.14 0.96 7.53
CA VAL A 189 24.76 -0.46 7.31
C VAL A 189 23.31 -0.71 7.70
N LEU A 190 22.85 -0.14 8.82
CA LEU A 190 21.47 -0.28 9.27
C LEU A 190 20.47 0.38 8.31
N ILE A 191 20.79 1.56 7.78
CA ILE A 191 19.98 2.26 6.76
C ILE A 191 19.86 1.42 5.49
N VAL A 192 20.96 0.84 5.01
CA VAL A 192 20.95 -0.01 3.82
C VAL A 192 20.13 -1.29 4.06
N LEU A 193 20.27 -1.91 5.23
CA LEU A 193 19.52 -3.12 5.57
C LEU A 193 18.01 -2.83 5.66
N ASP A 194 17.63 -1.73 6.30
CA ASP A 194 16.25 -1.26 6.39
C ASP A 194 15.62 -1.03 5.00
N LEU A 195 16.34 -0.36 4.09
CA LEU A 195 15.93 -0.18 2.70
C LEU A 195 15.79 -1.52 1.94
N LEU A 196 16.77 -2.42 2.07
CA LEU A 196 16.73 -3.72 1.40
C LEU A 196 15.53 -4.56 1.86
N ILE A 197 15.20 -4.53 3.16
CA ILE A 197 14.04 -5.23 3.70
C ILE A 197 12.75 -4.59 3.17
N GLY A 198 12.62 -3.26 3.22
CA GLY A 198 11.41 -2.58 2.75
C GLY A 198 11.19 -2.67 1.24
N ILE A 199 12.25 -2.79 0.43
CA ILE A 199 12.18 -3.06 -1.02
C ILE A 199 11.82 -4.53 -1.30
N ALA A 200 12.40 -5.48 -0.57
CA ALA A 200 12.19 -6.91 -0.81
C ALA A 200 10.83 -7.42 -0.30
N PHE A 201 10.25 -6.75 0.71
CA PHE A 201 9.00 -7.15 1.36
C PHE A 201 8.00 -5.99 1.44
N PRO A 202 7.56 -5.41 0.31
CA PRO A 202 6.64 -4.27 0.31
C PRO A 202 5.29 -4.59 0.96
N GLN A 203 4.88 -5.86 0.96
CA GLN A 203 3.63 -6.36 1.53
C GLN A 203 3.60 -6.44 3.07
N TRP A 204 4.75 -6.34 3.76
CA TRP A 204 4.80 -6.45 5.24
C TRP A 204 4.38 -5.17 5.97
N ALA A 205 4.37 -4.03 5.27
CA ALA A 205 3.83 -2.76 5.74
C ALA A 205 3.38 -1.97 4.50
N PRO A 206 2.20 -2.28 3.92
CA PRO A 206 1.74 -1.68 2.69
C PRO A 206 1.57 -0.16 2.87
N HIS A 207 2.30 0.61 2.07
CA HIS A 207 2.06 2.04 1.90
C HIS A 207 0.85 2.24 0.99
N GLY A 208 -0.14 3.02 1.43
CA GLY A 208 -1.30 3.38 0.60
C GLY A 208 -2.51 2.45 0.69
N GLY A 209 -2.83 1.94 1.89
CA GLY A 209 -4.16 1.35 2.11
C GLY A 209 -5.28 2.36 1.81
N VAL A 210 -6.33 1.91 1.13
CA VAL A 210 -7.50 2.76 0.86
C VAL A 210 -8.26 2.94 2.17
N ARG A 211 -8.46 4.19 2.57
CA ARG A 211 -9.26 4.54 3.74
C ARG A 211 -10.67 4.82 3.27
N VAL A 212 -11.59 3.91 3.58
CA VAL A 212 -13.04 4.17 3.47
C VAL A 212 -13.63 4.04 4.87
N GLY A 213 -14.26 5.10 5.37
CA GLY A 213 -14.89 5.11 6.70
C GLY A 213 -13.93 4.94 7.89
N GLY A 214 -12.69 5.43 7.80
CA GLY A 214 -11.77 5.49 8.94
C GLY A 214 -11.05 4.17 9.32
N LYS A 215 -11.28 3.06 8.59
CA LYS A 215 -10.52 1.81 8.75
C LYS A 215 -9.51 1.63 7.62
N LEU A 216 -8.26 1.32 7.98
CA LEU A 216 -7.24 0.89 7.02
C LEU A 216 -7.51 -0.58 6.68
N GLY A 217 -7.87 -0.87 5.44
CA GLY A 217 -8.13 -2.22 4.95
C GLY A 217 -7.69 -2.39 3.50
N THR A 218 -7.66 -3.63 3.03
CA THR A 218 -7.53 -3.92 1.60
C THR A 218 -8.88 -3.74 0.90
N TRP A 219 -8.86 -3.46 -0.41
CA TRP A 219 -10.08 -3.44 -1.22
C TRP A 219 -10.92 -4.72 -1.05
N ASP A 220 -10.25 -5.87 -0.93
CA ASP A 220 -10.92 -7.16 -0.82
C ASP A 220 -11.66 -7.28 0.53
N GLU A 221 -11.13 -6.74 1.63
CA GLU A 221 -11.80 -6.70 2.93
C GLU A 221 -13.02 -5.76 2.89
N ILE A 222 -12.86 -4.56 2.32
CA ILE A 222 -13.92 -3.55 2.22
C ILE A 222 -15.08 -4.10 1.38
N PHE A 223 -14.77 -4.59 0.17
CA PHE A 223 -15.79 -5.13 -0.72
C PHE A 223 -16.42 -6.40 -0.15
N SER A 224 -15.68 -7.24 0.56
CA SER A 224 -16.27 -8.41 1.21
C SER A 224 -17.28 -7.98 2.28
N ALA A 225 -16.97 -6.96 3.08
CA ALA A 225 -17.90 -6.41 4.06
C ALA A 225 -19.15 -5.82 3.40
N GLN A 226 -18.99 -4.97 2.37
CA GLN A 226 -20.11 -4.35 1.65
C GLN A 226 -20.98 -5.37 0.91
N LYS A 227 -20.39 -6.37 0.24
CA LYS A 227 -21.14 -7.46 -0.40
C LYS A 227 -21.93 -8.28 0.62
N SER A 228 -21.38 -8.48 1.82
CA SER A 228 -22.04 -9.21 2.91
C SER A 228 -23.08 -8.38 3.68
N SER A 229 -23.27 -7.09 3.32
CA SER A 229 -24.28 -6.24 3.96
C SER A 229 -25.69 -6.80 3.72
N ALA A 230 -26.61 -6.49 4.64
CA ALA A 230 -28.01 -6.88 4.47
C ALA A 230 -28.62 -6.23 3.21
N ALA A 231 -28.20 -5.01 2.89
CA ALA A 231 -28.61 -4.25 1.71
C ALA A 231 -28.19 -4.90 0.38
N MET A 232 -27.16 -5.77 0.36
CA MET A 232 -26.66 -6.47 -0.83
C MET A 232 -26.84 -8.00 -0.77
N ALA A 233 -27.45 -8.52 0.30
CA ALA A 233 -27.46 -9.96 0.60
C ALA A 233 -28.19 -10.82 -0.46
N GLY A 234 -29.22 -10.28 -1.12
CA GLY A 234 -30.02 -11.01 -2.11
C GLY A 234 -29.35 -11.22 -3.48
N ASP A 235 -28.23 -10.56 -3.72
CA ASP A 235 -27.80 -10.17 -5.06
C ASP A 235 -26.29 -10.39 -5.31
N GLN A 236 -25.75 -11.45 -4.69
CA GLN A 236 -24.30 -11.67 -4.53
C GLN A 236 -23.50 -11.82 -5.84
N GLN A 237 -24.10 -12.35 -6.91
CA GLN A 237 -23.36 -12.61 -8.15
C GLN A 237 -23.00 -11.30 -8.87
N TRP A 238 -23.99 -10.50 -9.23
CA TRP A 238 -23.74 -9.23 -9.92
C TRP A 238 -23.02 -8.25 -9.02
N ALA A 239 -23.30 -8.23 -7.71
CA ALA A 239 -22.58 -7.38 -6.76
C ALA A 239 -21.08 -7.69 -6.77
N GLY A 240 -20.70 -8.98 -6.78
CA GLY A 240 -19.32 -9.42 -6.88
C GLY A 240 -18.60 -8.91 -8.13
N GLU A 241 -19.24 -9.03 -9.28
CA GLU A 241 -18.73 -8.57 -10.58
C GLU A 241 -18.67 -7.04 -10.65
N TRP A 242 -19.71 -6.35 -10.15
CA TRP A 242 -19.77 -4.89 -10.05
C TRP A 242 -18.60 -4.32 -9.25
N PHE A 243 -18.29 -4.87 -8.07
CA PHE A 243 -17.16 -4.37 -7.27
C PHE A 243 -15.80 -4.62 -7.94
N ASN A 244 -15.69 -5.66 -8.76
CA ASN A 244 -14.48 -5.90 -9.56
C ASN A 244 -14.35 -4.87 -10.69
N GLU A 245 -15.44 -4.56 -11.41
CA GLU A 245 -15.48 -3.48 -12.41
C GLU A 245 -15.14 -2.13 -11.77
N PHE A 246 -15.75 -1.81 -10.63
CA PHE A 246 -15.47 -0.58 -9.89
C PHE A 246 -13.99 -0.46 -9.48
N LYS A 247 -13.40 -1.56 -8.97
CA LYS A 247 -11.97 -1.61 -8.61
C LYS A 247 -11.10 -1.22 -9.79
N ASP A 248 -11.37 -1.80 -10.96
CA ASP A 248 -10.63 -1.51 -12.19
C ASP A 248 -10.73 -0.02 -12.55
N ILE A 249 -11.95 0.53 -12.61
CA ILE A 249 -12.19 1.95 -12.90
C ILE A 249 -11.42 2.84 -11.91
N TYR A 250 -11.63 2.66 -10.62
CA TYR A 250 -11.04 3.50 -9.58
C TYR A 250 -9.50 3.45 -9.60
N THR A 251 -8.91 2.27 -9.85
CA THR A 251 -7.44 2.14 -9.94
C THR A 251 -6.84 2.77 -11.20
N HIS A 252 -7.65 3.04 -12.22
CA HIS A 252 -7.24 3.68 -13.46
C HIS A 252 -7.74 5.12 -13.60
N ASN A 253 -8.17 5.76 -12.51
CA ASN A 253 -8.56 7.17 -12.52
C ASN A 253 -7.43 8.06 -13.05
N ALA A 254 -7.83 9.06 -13.84
CA ALA A 254 -6.91 10.01 -14.45
C ALA A 254 -6.98 11.35 -13.72
N TYR A 255 -5.83 11.99 -13.48
CA TYR A 255 -5.81 13.35 -12.99
C TYR A 255 -6.10 14.32 -14.14
N VAL A 256 -7.16 15.12 -13.98
CA VAL A 256 -7.54 16.21 -14.89
C VAL A 256 -7.29 17.54 -14.17
N PRO A 257 -6.56 18.49 -14.79
CA PRO A 257 -6.35 19.82 -14.20
C PRO A 257 -7.67 20.47 -13.77
N LEU A 258 -7.68 21.11 -12.60
CA LEU A 258 -8.83 21.76 -11.95
C LEU A 258 -9.92 20.82 -11.42
N LEU A 259 -10.15 19.67 -12.06
CA LEU A 259 -11.19 18.71 -11.64
C LEU A 259 -10.68 17.64 -10.67
N GLY A 260 -9.36 17.41 -10.59
CA GLY A 260 -8.79 16.36 -9.75
C GLY A 260 -8.86 14.99 -10.42
N MET A 261 -9.15 13.94 -9.64
CA MET A 261 -9.25 12.57 -10.18
C MET A 261 -10.61 12.37 -10.86
N VAL A 262 -10.61 12.00 -12.12
CA VAL A 262 -11.80 11.72 -12.94
C VAL A 262 -11.76 10.26 -13.38
N ASN A 263 -12.93 9.61 -13.39
CA ASN A 263 -13.07 8.26 -13.94
C ASN A 263 -12.97 8.31 -15.47
N PRO A 264 -12.12 7.48 -16.12
CA PRO A 264 -12.07 7.42 -17.58
C PRO A 264 -13.35 6.79 -18.16
N ASP A 265 -13.54 6.98 -19.47
CA ASP A 265 -14.56 6.21 -20.21
C ASP A 265 -14.36 4.72 -20.00
N HIS A 266 -15.47 4.02 -19.78
CA HIS A 266 -15.46 2.60 -19.42
C HIS A 266 -16.69 1.90 -19.99
N LYS A 267 -16.50 0.64 -20.41
CA LYS A 267 -17.57 -0.21 -20.91
C LYS A 267 -17.54 -1.55 -20.19
N GLY A 268 -18.42 -1.72 -19.22
CA GLY A 268 -18.62 -2.93 -18.44
C GLY A 268 -20.02 -3.51 -18.61
N GLU A 269 -20.29 -4.58 -17.88
CA GLU A 269 -21.62 -5.19 -17.82
C GLU A 269 -22.57 -4.36 -16.95
N TYR A 270 -22.07 -3.80 -15.85
CA TYR A 270 -22.88 -3.09 -14.87
C TYR A 270 -22.56 -1.60 -14.76
N ILE A 271 -21.34 -1.21 -15.13
CA ILE A 271 -20.87 0.17 -15.13
C ILE A 271 -20.48 0.56 -16.55
N ASN A 272 -21.09 1.62 -17.06
CA ASN A 272 -20.74 2.21 -18.34
C ASN A 272 -20.58 3.72 -18.18
N ILE A 273 -19.45 4.26 -18.63
CA ILE A 273 -19.10 5.67 -18.56
C ILE A 273 -18.70 6.12 -19.96
N ALA A 274 -19.33 7.18 -20.44
CA ALA A 274 -18.98 7.84 -21.69
C ALA A 274 -19.14 9.35 -21.53
N ASP A 275 -18.21 10.11 -22.09
CA ASP A 275 -18.26 11.57 -22.11
C ASP A 275 -18.40 12.18 -20.70
N ARG A 276 -17.68 11.61 -19.72
CA ARG A 276 -17.70 11.98 -18.28
C ARG A 276 -18.99 11.60 -17.54
N ALA A 277 -19.99 11.04 -18.22
CA ALA A 277 -21.27 10.67 -17.63
C ALA A 277 -21.41 9.16 -17.48
N ARG A 278 -21.97 8.74 -16.35
CA ARG A 278 -22.41 7.35 -16.16
C ARG A 278 -23.70 7.10 -16.94
N LYS A 279 -23.79 5.95 -17.60
CA LYS A 279 -24.97 5.53 -18.34
C LYS A 279 -26.20 5.56 -17.41
N THR A 280 -27.22 6.24 -17.88
CA THR A 280 -28.46 6.50 -17.14
C THR A 280 -29.64 5.94 -17.93
N TYR A 281 -30.71 5.54 -17.24
CA TYR A 281 -31.95 5.11 -17.87
C TYR A 281 -32.55 6.23 -18.71
N VAL A 282 -33.00 5.89 -19.92
CA VAL A 282 -33.73 6.80 -20.82
C VAL A 282 -35.00 6.08 -21.25
N ALA A 283 -36.14 6.73 -21.04
CA ALA A 283 -37.44 6.19 -21.44
C ALA A 283 -37.59 6.16 -22.97
N ASP A 284 -38.42 5.23 -23.45
CA ASP A 284 -38.70 5.13 -24.88
C ASP A 284 -39.44 6.38 -25.38
N GLY A 285 -39.03 6.93 -26.51
CA GLY A 285 -39.68 8.09 -27.13
C GLY A 285 -39.23 9.45 -26.59
N VAL A 286 -38.25 9.51 -25.67
CA VAL A 286 -37.60 10.75 -25.26
C VAL A 286 -36.83 11.37 -26.43
N GLY A 287 -37.36 12.47 -26.96
CA GLY A 287 -36.80 13.23 -28.07
C GLY A 287 -35.75 14.27 -27.66
N ASP A 288 -35.48 15.20 -28.57
CA ASP A 288 -34.55 16.32 -28.36
C ASP A 288 -35.21 17.49 -27.61
N ASP A 289 -36.53 17.48 -27.44
CA ASP A 289 -37.32 18.47 -26.71
C ASP A 289 -37.54 18.12 -25.22
N ALA A 290 -37.00 16.98 -24.78
CA ALA A 290 -37.07 16.55 -23.40
C ALA A 290 -36.27 17.46 -22.47
N THR A 291 -36.74 17.65 -21.25
CA THR A 291 -36.04 18.47 -20.25
C THR A 291 -34.68 17.84 -19.91
N GLU A 292 -33.59 18.58 -20.12
CA GLU A 292 -32.24 18.13 -19.79
C GLU A 292 -31.94 18.36 -18.31
N ILE A 293 -31.59 17.29 -17.60
CA ILE A 293 -31.31 17.30 -16.17
C ILE A 293 -29.91 16.75 -15.91
N TYR A 294 -29.03 17.58 -15.38
CA TYR A 294 -27.68 17.15 -15.00
C TYR A 294 -27.64 16.85 -13.51
N PHE A 295 -27.13 15.68 -13.16
CA PHE A 295 -26.83 15.29 -11.78
C PHE A 295 -25.33 15.41 -11.53
N LEU A 296 -24.97 16.26 -10.59
CA LEU A 296 -23.62 16.44 -10.07
C LEU A 296 -23.60 15.97 -8.61
N GLY A 297 -22.46 15.45 -8.19
CA GLY A 297 -22.28 14.95 -6.83
C GLY A 297 -21.11 13.99 -6.70
N GLY A 298 -20.94 13.50 -5.48
CA GLY A 298 -19.95 12.48 -5.13
C GLY A 298 -20.26 11.06 -5.64
N SER A 299 -19.65 10.09 -4.97
CA SER A 299 -19.84 8.65 -5.23
C SER A 299 -21.28 8.16 -5.00
N THR A 300 -22.06 8.88 -4.21
CA THR A 300 -23.48 8.61 -3.99
C THR A 300 -24.32 8.95 -5.23
N THR A 301 -24.06 10.09 -5.88
CA THR A 301 -24.66 10.44 -7.19
C THR A 301 -24.17 9.52 -8.31
N TRP A 302 -22.86 9.22 -8.33
CA TRP A 302 -22.27 8.28 -9.28
C TRP A 302 -22.91 6.88 -9.18
N GLY A 303 -23.48 6.52 -8.03
CA GLY A 303 -24.21 5.28 -7.80
C GLY A 303 -23.30 4.12 -7.42
N TYR A 304 -22.37 4.35 -6.47
CA TYR A 304 -21.54 3.31 -5.90
C TYR A 304 -22.42 2.19 -5.29
N GLY A 305 -22.18 0.95 -5.69
CA GLY A 305 -22.96 -0.22 -5.31
C GLY A 305 -24.23 -0.44 -6.13
N GLN A 306 -24.47 0.33 -7.18
CA GLN A 306 -25.72 0.32 -7.97
C GLN A 306 -25.41 0.08 -9.44
N ARG A 307 -26.25 -0.67 -10.17
CA ARG A 307 -26.12 -0.84 -11.63
C ARG A 307 -26.60 0.41 -12.37
N ASP A 308 -26.09 0.64 -13.59
CA ASP A 308 -26.36 1.86 -14.37
C ASP A 308 -27.85 2.25 -14.40
N LEU A 309 -28.74 1.29 -14.65
CA LEU A 309 -30.18 1.51 -14.80
C LEU A 309 -30.96 1.66 -13.47
N TYR A 310 -30.27 1.65 -12.34
CA TYR A 310 -30.81 1.67 -10.99
C TYR A 310 -30.11 2.69 -10.08
N THR A 311 -29.24 3.52 -10.65
CA THR A 311 -28.70 4.69 -9.94
C THR A 311 -29.80 5.69 -9.58
N MET A 312 -29.58 6.56 -8.60
CA MET A 312 -30.55 7.61 -8.25
C MET A 312 -30.97 8.44 -9.47
N PRO A 313 -30.08 8.92 -10.37
CA PRO A 313 -30.49 9.60 -11.60
C PRO A 313 -31.34 8.73 -12.54
N SER A 314 -31.03 7.43 -12.67
CA SER A 314 -31.85 6.48 -13.44
C SER A 314 -33.23 6.27 -12.84
N GLN A 315 -33.33 6.19 -11.52
CA GLN A 315 -34.61 6.07 -10.82
C GLN A 315 -35.45 7.32 -10.98
N LEU A 316 -34.82 8.51 -10.97
CA LEU A 316 -35.52 9.76 -11.23
C LEU A 316 -36.11 9.79 -12.64
N ALA A 317 -35.36 9.37 -13.66
CA ALA A 317 -35.86 9.25 -15.02
C ALA A 317 -37.07 8.31 -15.13
N ARG A 318 -37.08 7.19 -14.38
CA ARG A 318 -38.24 6.27 -14.31
C ARG A 318 -39.45 6.90 -13.60
N ILE A 319 -39.23 7.73 -12.60
CA ILE A 319 -40.31 8.44 -11.91
C ILE A 319 -40.94 9.47 -12.87
N ALA A 320 -40.11 10.24 -13.58
CA ALA A 320 -40.58 11.18 -14.60
C ALA A 320 -41.38 10.51 -15.73
N GLU A 321 -40.90 9.36 -16.22
CA GLU A 321 -41.61 8.56 -17.23
C GLU A 321 -43.00 8.13 -16.76
N LYS A 322 -43.13 7.68 -15.50
CA LYS A 322 -44.44 7.28 -14.91
C LYS A 322 -45.41 8.45 -14.83
N ASP A 323 -44.90 9.66 -14.68
CA ASP A 323 -45.68 10.89 -14.65
C ASP A 323 -45.91 11.49 -16.06
N GLY A 324 -45.39 10.86 -17.11
CA GLY A 324 -45.53 11.33 -18.49
C GLY A 324 -44.66 12.54 -18.84
N VAL A 325 -43.64 12.84 -18.02
CA VAL A 325 -42.74 13.97 -18.23
C VAL A 325 -41.50 13.51 -18.99
N PRO A 326 -41.26 13.97 -20.24
CA PRO A 326 -40.08 13.59 -21.00
C PRO A 326 -38.84 14.28 -20.42
N VAL A 327 -37.92 13.49 -19.88
CA VAL A 327 -36.65 13.98 -19.32
C VAL A 327 -35.47 13.22 -19.91
N ARG A 328 -34.34 13.91 -20.07
CA ARG A 328 -33.04 13.34 -20.38
C ARG A 328 -32.10 13.62 -19.21
N VAL A 329 -31.77 12.57 -18.46
CA VAL A 329 -30.96 12.69 -17.24
C VAL A 329 -29.52 12.25 -17.51
N SER A 330 -28.56 13.13 -17.22
CA SER A 330 -27.13 12.85 -17.32
C SER A 330 -26.51 12.75 -15.92
N ASN A 331 -25.96 11.58 -15.58
CA ASN A 331 -25.26 11.37 -14.32
C ASN A 331 -23.78 11.74 -14.44
N TYR A 332 -23.42 12.95 -14.04
CA TYR A 332 -22.04 13.45 -13.97
C TYR A 332 -21.40 13.27 -12.59
N GLY A 333 -22.00 12.46 -11.71
CA GLY A 333 -21.41 12.17 -10.41
C GLY A 333 -20.00 11.59 -10.54
N GLN A 334 -19.14 11.82 -9.55
CA GLN A 334 -17.76 11.34 -9.54
C GLN A 334 -17.33 10.91 -8.14
N VAL A 335 -16.51 9.87 -8.06
CA VAL A 335 -16.14 9.29 -6.77
C VAL A 335 -15.30 10.27 -5.96
N ALA A 336 -15.68 10.48 -4.70
CA ALA A 336 -15.00 11.36 -3.74
C ALA A 336 -14.99 12.87 -4.10
N TRP A 337 -15.88 13.32 -4.99
CA TRP A 337 -15.99 14.74 -5.33
C TRP A 337 -16.81 15.53 -4.32
N SER A 338 -16.39 16.76 -4.06
CA SER A 338 -17.16 17.79 -3.35
C SER A 338 -17.66 18.86 -4.33
N ILE A 339 -18.56 19.73 -3.86
CA ILE A 339 -19.26 20.72 -4.71
C ILE A 339 -18.32 21.63 -5.53
N TRP A 340 -17.09 21.90 -5.05
CA TRP A 340 -16.14 22.74 -5.78
C TRP A 340 -15.60 22.07 -7.05
N GLN A 341 -15.47 20.74 -7.08
CA GLN A 341 -15.10 20.01 -8.29
C GLN A 341 -16.27 19.94 -9.27
N GLU A 342 -17.48 19.79 -8.74
CA GLU A 342 -18.72 19.75 -9.51
C GLU A 342 -19.01 21.10 -10.19
N LEU A 343 -18.80 22.21 -9.47
CA LEU A 343 -18.83 23.55 -10.04
C LEU A 343 -17.82 23.69 -11.18
N GLY A 344 -16.61 23.15 -11.00
CA GLY A 344 -15.58 23.14 -12.06
C GLY A 344 -16.04 22.39 -13.32
N LEU A 345 -16.68 21.22 -13.16
CA LEU A 345 -17.23 20.45 -14.28
C LEU A 345 -18.40 21.17 -14.94
N LEU A 346 -19.32 21.74 -14.15
CA LEU A 346 -20.44 22.54 -14.66
C LEU A 346 -19.92 23.72 -15.51
N GLN A 347 -18.90 24.43 -15.04
CA GLN A 347 -18.28 25.52 -15.81
C GLN A 347 -17.70 25.04 -17.14
N GLN A 348 -17.07 23.87 -17.18
CA GLN A 348 -16.58 23.27 -18.43
C GLN A 348 -17.74 22.95 -19.37
N LEU A 349 -18.77 22.24 -18.90
CA LEU A 349 -19.96 21.89 -19.69
C LEU A 349 -20.64 23.13 -20.28
N LEU A 350 -20.88 24.15 -19.45
CA LEU A 350 -21.47 25.42 -19.90
C LEU A 350 -20.59 26.13 -20.94
N SER A 351 -19.26 26.08 -20.77
CA SER A 351 -18.32 26.69 -21.74
C SER A 351 -18.26 25.95 -23.08
N GLU A 352 -18.55 24.65 -23.08
CA GLU A 352 -18.66 23.79 -24.27
C GLU A 352 -20.02 23.97 -24.98
N GLY A 353 -20.95 24.73 -24.39
CA GLY A 353 -22.29 24.95 -24.93
C GLY A 353 -23.32 23.93 -24.47
N HIS A 354 -22.98 23.06 -23.51
CA HIS A 354 -23.89 22.11 -22.89
C HIS A 354 -24.64 22.81 -21.75
N ILE A 355 -25.80 23.38 -22.07
CA ILE A 355 -26.65 24.13 -21.13
C ILE A 355 -27.89 23.28 -20.81
N PRO A 356 -28.02 22.74 -19.60
CA PRO A 356 -29.19 21.96 -19.19
C PRO A 356 -30.36 22.86 -18.79
N ASP A 357 -31.56 22.29 -18.63
CA ASP A 357 -32.70 22.99 -18.02
C ASP A 357 -32.62 22.98 -16.49
N VAL A 358 -32.15 21.87 -15.92
CA VAL A 358 -32.03 21.66 -14.47
C VAL A 358 -30.68 21.06 -14.12
N VAL A 359 -30.06 21.55 -13.05
CA VAL A 359 -28.86 20.97 -12.44
C VAL A 359 -29.17 20.60 -11.01
N VAL A 360 -28.98 19.34 -10.66
CA VAL A 360 -29.14 18.80 -9.30
C VAL A 360 -27.75 18.53 -8.73
N PHE A 361 -27.45 19.17 -7.61
CA PHE A 361 -26.28 18.93 -6.78
C PHE A 361 -26.70 18.08 -5.59
N TYR A 362 -26.09 16.92 -5.39
CA TYR A 362 -26.43 15.98 -4.33
C TYR A 362 -25.18 15.64 -3.51
N ASP A 363 -25.10 16.29 -2.34
CA ASP A 363 -23.84 16.55 -1.65
C ASP A 363 -23.92 16.36 -0.14
N GLY A 364 -22.80 16.58 0.55
CA GLY A 364 -22.70 16.66 2.00
C GLY A 364 -21.80 15.60 2.60
N ALA A 365 -21.65 14.44 1.97
CA ALA A 365 -20.67 13.42 2.39
C ALA A 365 -19.24 13.97 2.28
N ASN A 366 -18.79 14.26 1.06
CA ASN A 366 -17.40 14.60 0.81
C ASN A 366 -17.07 16.00 1.35
N ASP A 367 -18.01 16.93 1.33
CA ASP A 367 -17.84 18.30 1.84
C ASP A 367 -17.49 18.33 3.34
N VAL A 368 -18.08 17.44 4.13
CA VAL A 368 -17.76 17.29 5.56
C VAL A 368 -16.56 16.37 5.77
N ALA A 369 -16.44 15.27 5.01
CA ALA A 369 -15.32 14.34 5.12
C ALA A 369 -13.97 15.05 4.84
N GLU A 370 -13.94 15.99 3.89
CA GLU A 370 -12.77 16.81 3.58
C GLU A 370 -12.24 17.55 4.82
N GLN A 371 -13.13 18.05 5.68
CA GLN A 371 -12.74 18.77 6.91
C GLN A 371 -12.12 17.84 7.98
N VAL A 372 -12.34 16.53 7.88
CA VAL A 372 -11.65 15.53 8.72
C VAL A 372 -10.25 15.26 8.19
N GLU A 373 -10.08 15.19 6.87
CA GLU A 373 -8.78 14.99 6.22
C GLU A 373 -7.88 16.22 6.37
N GLN A 374 -8.44 17.40 6.14
CA GLN A 374 -7.77 18.68 6.27
C GLN A 374 -8.79 19.76 6.63
N LEU A 375 -8.77 20.20 7.88
CA LEU A 375 -9.58 21.33 8.33
C LEU A 375 -9.15 22.60 7.57
N THR A 376 -10.04 23.16 6.76
CA THR A 376 -9.73 24.23 5.81
C THR A 376 -10.91 25.17 5.57
N THR A 377 -10.62 26.39 5.16
CA THR A 377 -11.60 27.37 4.67
C THR A 377 -11.33 27.78 3.21
N GLU A 378 -10.36 27.12 2.56
CA GLU A 378 -10.01 27.36 1.17
C GLU A 378 -10.99 26.65 0.22
N PRO A 379 -11.55 27.34 -0.79
CA PRO A 379 -12.46 26.75 -1.77
C PRO A 379 -11.69 25.93 -2.80
N THR A 380 -11.29 24.71 -2.41
CA THR A 380 -10.53 23.76 -3.23
C THR A 380 -11.08 22.35 -3.03
N TYR A 381 -10.57 21.39 -3.80
CA TYR A 381 -10.84 19.97 -3.62
C TYR A 381 -9.88 19.32 -2.58
N PRO A 382 -10.23 18.15 -1.98
CA PRO A 382 -9.47 17.49 -0.90
C PRO A 382 -7.99 17.19 -1.23
N GLY A 383 -7.63 17.15 -2.51
CA GLY A 383 -6.27 16.93 -3.01
C GLY A 383 -5.50 18.19 -3.41
N GLY A 384 -6.14 19.36 -3.47
CA GLY A 384 -5.55 20.61 -3.97
C GLY A 384 -4.29 21.02 -3.21
N PRO A 385 -4.31 21.05 -1.86
CA PRO A 385 -3.13 21.34 -1.06
C PRO A 385 -1.99 20.33 -1.26
N TYR A 386 -2.30 19.04 -1.40
CA TYR A 386 -1.31 18.00 -1.68
C TYR A 386 -0.64 18.20 -3.04
N VAL A 387 -1.42 18.52 -4.08
CA VAL A 387 -0.91 18.83 -5.41
C VAL A 387 -0.09 20.11 -5.37
N GLY A 388 -0.57 21.16 -4.71
CA GLY A 388 0.17 22.41 -4.52
C GLY A 388 1.53 22.16 -3.85
N GLN A 389 1.56 21.38 -2.77
CA GLN A 389 2.80 20.98 -2.12
C GLN A 389 3.70 20.13 -3.03
N ALA A 390 3.14 19.21 -3.82
CA ALA A 390 3.90 18.39 -4.75
C ALA A 390 4.53 19.24 -5.86
N VAL A 391 3.80 20.22 -6.38
CA VAL A 391 4.28 21.19 -7.38
C VAL A 391 5.36 22.09 -6.78
N GLU A 392 5.17 22.62 -5.57
CA GLU A 392 6.19 23.41 -4.86
C GLU A 392 7.44 22.58 -4.58
N ARG A 393 7.29 21.33 -4.14
CA ARG A 393 8.42 20.39 -4.00
C ARG A 393 9.12 20.16 -5.34
N ALA A 394 8.37 19.98 -6.44
CA ALA A 394 8.94 19.80 -7.77
C ALA A 394 9.67 21.06 -8.27
N ARG A 395 9.17 22.25 -7.96
CA ARG A 395 9.85 23.53 -8.22
C ARG A 395 11.16 23.65 -7.44
N MET A 396 11.16 23.23 -6.19
CA MET A 396 12.35 23.22 -5.32
C MET A 396 13.38 22.14 -5.70
N ARG A 397 12.98 21.15 -6.52
CA ARG A 397 13.89 20.10 -7.04
C ARG A 397 14.98 20.63 -7.98
N GLY A 398 14.90 21.88 -8.44
CA GLY A 398 15.95 22.52 -9.23
C GLY A 398 17.26 22.86 -8.49
N GLY A 399 17.40 22.52 -7.20
CA GLY A 399 18.60 22.84 -6.39
C GLY A 399 19.09 21.71 -5.47
N LEU A 400 20.20 21.93 -4.74
CA LEU A 400 20.79 20.97 -3.79
C LEU A 400 19.80 20.47 -2.71
N ALA A 401 18.81 21.28 -2.34
CA ALA A 401 17.72 20.88 -1.45
C ALA A 401 16.84 19.77 -2.06
N GLY A 402 16.61 19.82 -3.38
CA GLY A 402 15.86 18.83 -4.14
C GLY A 402 16.44 17.42 -4.12
N VAL A 403 17.78 17.32 -4.16
CA VAL A 403 18.48 16.03 -4.06
C VAL A 403 18.31 15.43 -2.66
N LYS A 404 18.43 16.26 -1.62
CA LYS A 404 18.19 15.85 -0.24
C LYS A 404 16.75 15.35 -0.06
N ASP A 405 15.77 16.10 -0.54
CA ASP A 405 14.35 15.74 -0.42
C ASP A 405 14.00 14.50 -1.26
N SER A 406 14.66 14.29 -2.41
CA SER A 406 14.50 13.07 -3.21
C SER A 406 15.07 11.85 -2.51
N LEU A 407 16.20 11.98 -1.81
CA LEU A 407 16.79 10.89 -1.03
C LEU A 407 15.98 10.59 0.24
N VAL A 408 15.47 11.64 0.91
CA VAL A 408 14.58 11.49 2.06
C VAL A 408 13.26 10.84 1.64
N GLY A 409 12.61 11.34 0.58
CA GLY A 409 11.37 10.75 0.07
C GLY A 409 11.56 9.33 -0.46
N PHE A 410 12.70 9.03 -1.09
CA PHE A 410 13.04 7.65 -1.47
C PHE A 410 13.18 6.76 -0.23
N TYR A 411 13.86 7.24 0.81
CA TYR A 411 14.01 6.51 2.07
C TYR A 411 12.66 6.32 2.77
N GLU A 412 11.84 7.36 2.93
CA GLU A 412 10.50 7.26 3.55
C GLU A 412 9.59 6.25 2.83
N ASN A 413 9.67 6.21 1.51
CA ASN A 413 8.87 5.31 0.71
C ASN A 413 9.38 3.87 0.73
N HIS A 414 10.66 3.60 1.03
CA HIS A 414 11.26 2.26 0.91
C HIS A 414 11.82 1.70 2.23
N SER A 415 11.87 2.49 3.30
CA SER A 415 12.32 2.11 4.64
C SER A 415 11.24 1.32 5.38
N ILE A 416 11.54 0.08 5.79
CA ILE A 416 10.58 -0.72 6.56
C ILE A 416 10.28 -0.08 7.92
N LEU A 417 11.26 0.57 8.55
CA LEU A 417 11.08 1.29 9.81
C LEU A 417 10.15 2.49 9.64
N THR A 418 10.31 3.29 8.57
CA THR A 418 9.38 4.38 8.29
C THR A 418 8.00 3.86 7.94
N ARG A 419 7.89 2.73 7.22
CA ARG A 419 6.58 2.11 6.94
C ARG A 419 5.88 1.62 8.19
N ILE A 420 6.59 0.96 9.10
CA ILE A 420 6.07 0.51 10.39
C ILE A 420 5.68 1.71 11.27
N ALA A 421 6.51 2.75 11.30
CA ALA A 421 6.22 3.97 12.04
C ALA A 421 4.99 4.70 11.48
N LEU A 422 4.84 4.81 10.16
CA LEU A 422 3.71 5.45 9.51
C LEU A 422 2.42 4.64 9.62
N THR A 423 2.47 3.31 9.54
CA THR A 423 1.30 2.43 9.80
C THR A 423 0.89 2.42 11.28
N SER A 424 1.82 2.62 12.20
CA SER A 424 1.52 2.83 13.62
C SER A 424 0.97 4.23 13.90
N ASN A 425 1.50 5.27 13.23
CA ASN A 425 1.08 6.66 13.39
C ASN A 425 -0.18 7.01 12.60
N SER A 426 -0.55 6.25 11.56
CA SER A 426 -1.80 6.45 10.82
C SER A 426 -3.04 6.20 11.67
N LYS A 427 -2.89 5.49 12.80
CA LYS A 427 -3.94 5.36 13.83
C LYS A 427 -4.09 6.61 14.72
N GLN A 428 -3.22 7.63 14.60
CA GLN A 428 -3.14 8.76 15.53
C GLN A 428 -2.89 10.14 14.88
N ALA A 429 -3.05 10.30 13.57
CA ALA A 429 -2.60 11.54 12.91
C ALA A 429 -3.53 12.76 13.08
N GLY A 430 -4.78 12.58 13.53
CA GLY A 430 -5.69 13.70 13.81
C GLY A 430 -5.71 14.09 15.29
N PRO A 431 -6.02 15.36 15.63
CA PRO A 431 -6.41 15.68 17.00
C PRO A 431 -7.55 14.75 17.44
N LYS A 432 -7.55 14.36 18.72
CA LYS A 432 -8.64 13.52 19.26
C LYS A 432 -9.97 14.19 18.94
N PRO A 433 -10.98 13.46 18.46
CA PRO A 433 -12.28 14.06 18.20
C PRO A 433 -12.82 14.66 19.51
N THR A 434 -13.05 15.97 19.49
CA THR A 434 -13.78 16.69 20.52
C THR A 434 -15.02 17.33 19.89
N PRO A 435 -16.08 17.61 20.66
CA PRO A 435 -17.26 18.30 20.16
C PRO A 435 -16.94 19.62 19.46
N GLU A 436 -15.96 20.37 19.98
CA GLU A 436 -15.56 21.67 19.42
C GLU A 436 -14.95 21.50 18.01
N ILE A 437 -14.11 20.48 17.81
CA ILE A 437 -13.52 20.19 16.49
C ILE A 437 -14.59 19.70 15.52
N ALA A 438 -15.54 18.88 15.97
CA ALA A 438 -16.65 18.43 15.13
C ALA A 438 -17.53 19.60 14.65
N GLN A 439 -17.83 20.54 15.55
CA GLN A 439 -18.56 21.78 15.23
C GLN A 439 -17.78 22.67 14.26
N GLU A 440 -16.47 22.84 14.47
CA GLU A 440 -15.61 23.63 13.58
C GLU A 440 -15.58 23.04 12.17
N ARG A 441 -15.47 21.71 12.05
CA ARG A 441 -15.56 20.99 10.77
C ARG A 441 -16.90 21.22 10.08
N ALA A 442 -18.01 21.07 10.81
CA ALA A 442 -19.34 21.32 10.28
C ALA A 442 -19.48 22.76 9.78
N HIS A 443 -19.07 23.75 10.58
CA HIS A 443 -19.12 25.15 10.18
C HIS A 443 -18.29 25.45 8.93
N ASN A 444 -17.07 24.93 8.84
CA ASN A 444 -16.21 25.16 7.68
C ASN A 444 -16.76 24.48 6.42
N ALA A 445 -17.26 23.24 6.53
CA ALA A 445 -17.89 22.52 5.43
C ALA A 445 -19.08 23.31 4.88
N VAL A 446 -20.01 23.72 5.74
CA VAL A 446 -21.21 24.47 5.33
C VAL A 446 -20.86 25.84 4.75
N GLN A 447 -19.90 26.56 5.33
CA GLN A 447 -19.46 27.86 4.77
C GLN A 447 -18.77 27.73 3.41
N LEU A 448 -18.07 26.63 3.16
CA LEU A 448 -17.49 26.33 1.85
C LEU A 448 -18.58 25.95 0.84
N TYR A 449 -19.55 25.16 1.27
CA TYR A 449 -20.70 24.76 0.48
C TYR A 449 -21.55 25.97 0.06
N ASP A 450 -21.94 26.83 1.01
CA ASP A 450 -22.75 28.03 0.77
C ASP A 450 -22.09 28.97 -0.27
N ARG A 451 -20.75 29.11 -0.20
CA ARG A 451 -20.00 29.91 -1.19
C ARG A 451 -20.05 29.31 -2.59
N ALA A 452 -20.06 27.98 -2.73
CA ALA A 452 -20.24 27.33 -4.03
C ALA A 452 -21.68 27.48 -4.53
N VAL A 453 -22.68 27.31 -3.65
CA VAL A 453 -24.10 27.56 -3.94
C VAL A 453 -24.29 28.96 -4.51
N ASP A 454 -23.73 29.99 -3.86
CA ASP A 454 -23.80 31.37 -4.33
C ASP A 454 -23.27 31.51 -5.77
N VAL A 455 -22.13 30.90 -6.09
CA VAL A 455 -21.55 30.96 -7.45
C VAL A 455 -22.44 30.24 -8.46
N VAL A 456 -22.95 29.06 -8.11
CA VAL A 456 -23.84 28.27 -8.97
C VAL A 456 -25.15 29.03 -9.24
N GLU A 457 -25.76 29.68 -8.25
CA GLU A 457 -26.97 30.48 -8.46
C GLU A 457 -26.75 31.64 -9.44
N HIS A 458 -25.58 32.26 -9.42
CA HIS A 458 -25.22 33.28 -10.41
C HIS A 458 -25.05 32.68 -11.81
N LEU A 459 -24.45 31.49 -11.93
CA LEU A 459 -24.36 30.77 -13.21
C LEU A 459 -25.75 30.36 -13.71
N ALA A 460 -26.61 29.83 -12.84
CA ALA A 460 -27.99 29.46 -13.13
C ALA A 460 -28.76 30.64 -13.72
N LYS A 461 -28.68 31.81 -13.08
CA LYS A 461 -29.29 33.05 -13.58
C LYS A 461 -28.72 33.50 -14.93
N SER A 462 -27.41 33.36 -15.14
CA SER A 462 -26.74 33.83 -16.37
C SER A 462 -27.00 32.92 -17.58
N TYR A 463 -27.05 31.61 -17.36
CA TYR A 463 -27.21 30.60 -18.43
C TYR A 463 -28.67 30.13 -18.59
N GLY A 464 -29.55 30.44 -17.63
CA GLY A 464 -30.98 30.18 -17.73
C GLY A 464 -31.43 28.80 -17.27
N PHE A 465 -30.63 28.10 -16.46
CA PHE A 465 -30.99 26.80 -15.88
C PHE A 465 -31.47 26.94 -14.44
N LYS A 466 -32.20 25.95 -13.92
CA LYS A 466 -32.58 25.85 -12.51
C LYS A 466 -31.55 25.03 -11.73
N ALA A 467 -30.99 25.61 -10.67
CA ALA A 467 -30.16 24.86 -9.72
C ALA A 467 -31.02 24.28 -8.57
N VAL A 468 -30.77 23.03 -8.20
CA VAL A 468 -31.38 22.34 -7.07
C VAL A 468 -30.26 21.75 -6.23
N PHE A 469 -30.13 22.22 -4.99
CA PHE A 469 -29.10 21.76 -4.06
C PHE A 469 -29.72 20.84 -3.01
N VAL A 470 -29.18 19.64 -2.87
CA VAL A 470 -29.72 18.60 -1.99
C VAL A 470 -28.63 18.14 -1.03
N TRP A 471 -28.88 18.32 0.25
CA TRP A 471 -28.03 17.77 1.31
C TRP A 471 -28.48 16.34 1.62
N GLN A 472 -27.59 15.37 1.43
CA GLN A 472 -27.96 13.96 1.37
C GLN A 472 -28.18 13.29 2.74
N PRO A 473 -29.01 12.22 2.82
CA PRO A 473 -29.04 11.32 3.95
C PRO A 473 -27.74 10.50 4.05
N LEU A 474 -27.31 10.27 5.28
CA LEU A 474 -26.16 9.43 5.64
C LEU A 474 -26.58 8.49 6.78
N ALA A 475 -25.87 7.38 6.95
CA ALA A 475 -26.14 6.48 8.07
C ALA A 475 -26.04 7.19 9.44
N TYR A 476 -25.22 8.23 9.54
CA TYR A 476 -25.08 9.05 10.76
C TYR A 476 -26.29 9.95 11.05
N THR A 477 -27.10 10.29 10.04
CA THR A 477 -28.21 11.23 10.15
C THR A 477 -29.57 10.56 10.00
N THR A 478 -29.59 9.25 9.71
CA THR A 478 -30.80 8.48 9.48
C THR A 478 -31.16 7.63 10.69
N GLU A 479 -32.43 7.67 11.10
CA GLU A 479 -32.99 6.81 12.14
C GLU A 479 -33.67 5.58 11.53
N GLY A 480 -33.21 4.37 11.87
CA GLY A 480 -33.82 3.10 11.45
C GLY A 480 -32.97 2.27 10.49
N ALA A 481 -33.60 1.24 9.90
CA ALA A 481 -32.97 0.27 9.01
C ALA A 481 -31.63 -0.29 9.56
N ASP A 482 -30.59 -0.28 8.73
CA ASP A 482 -29.22 -0.67 9.03
C ASP A 482 -28.29 0.54 9.26
N ALA A 483 -28.83 1.76 9.40
CA ALA A 483 -28.05 2.98 9.59
C ALA A 483 -27.19 2.95 10.86
N GLU A 484 -27.76 2.52 12.00
CA GLU A 484 -27.04 2.42 13.30
C GLU A 484 -25.77 1.57 13.20
N ARG A 485 -25.77 0.55 12.34
CA ARG A 485 -24.61 -0.33 12.12
C ARG A 485 -23.43 0.42 11.52
N TYR A 486 -23.68 1.40 10.66
CA TYR A 486 -22.65 2.16 9.96
C TYR A 486 -22.36 3.52 10.59
N ALA A 487 -23.26 4.01 11.45
CA ALA A 487 -23.06 5.21 12.25
C ALA A 487 -22.06 5.00 13.42
N HIS A 488 -21.77 3.74 13.79
CA HIS A 488 -20.93 3.43 14.95
C HIS A 488 -19.77 2.46 14.65
N PRO A 489 -18.59 2.65 15.29
CA PRO A 489 -18.23 3.78 16.16
C PRO A 489 -17.83 5.04 15.37
N ASP A 490 -18.10 6.23 15.94
CA ASP A 490 -17.64 7.52 15.39
C ASP A 490 -16.25 7.89 15.91
N ASP A 491 -15.26 7.05 15.59
CA ASP A 491 -13.89 7.16 16.12
C ASP A 491 -13.16 8.47 15.72
N TRP A 492 -13.72 9.24 14.77
CA TRP A 492 -13.11 10.44 14.20
C TRP A 492 -13.92 11.72 14.43
N GLY A 493 -15.07 11.63 15.11
CA GLY A 493 -16.01 12.76 15.26
C GLY A 493 -16.61 13.20 13.92
N LEU A 494 -16.61 12.31 12.92
CA LEU A 494 -17.13 12.54 11.58
C LEU A 494 -18.66 12.48 11.60
N GLY A 495 -19.23 11.52 12.33
CA GLY A 495 -20.68 11.43 12.56
C GLY A 495 -21.23 12.68 13.24
N ALA A 496 -20.56 13.16 14.29
CA ALA A 496 -20.91 14.42 14.94
C ALA A 496 -20.87 15.61 13.97
N ALA A 497 -19.83 15.71 13.13
CA ALA A 497 -19.71 16.78 12.14
C ALA A 497 -20.82 16.71 11.08
N TYR A 498 -21.21 15.52 10.62
CA TYR A 498 -22.34 15.34 9.70
C TYR A 498 -23.65 15.82 10.34
N VAL A 499 -23.95 15.36 11.55
CA VAL A 499 -25.17 15.73 12.29
C VAL A 499 -25.21 17.23 12.59
N ASP A 500 -24.07 17.87 12.88
CA ASP A 500 -24.04 19.31 13.10
C ASP A 500 -24.19 20.09 11.79
N SER A 501 -23.67 19.58 10.66
CA SER A 501 -23.82 20.22 9.34
C SER A 501 -25.28 20.28 8.90
N THR A 502 -26.08 19.23 9.14
CA THR A 502 -27.51 19.23 8.77
C THR A 502 -28.31 20.31 9.51
N LYS A 503 -27.93 20.64 10.75
CA LYS A 503 -28.57 21.71 11.54
C LYS A 503 -28.23 23.11 11.02
N LEU A 504 -27.14 23.24 10.26
CA LEU A 504 -26.67 24.50 9.70
C LEU A 504 -27.25 24.79 8.31
N MET A 505 -27.79 23.78 7.62
CA MET A 505 -28.38 23.92 6.28
C MET A 505 -29.53 24.92 6.25
N ARG A 506 -29.57 25.75 5.21
CA ARG A 506 -30.57 26.79 4.99
C ARG A 506 -30.99 26.82 3.51
N PRO A 507 -32.20 27.36 3.19
CA PRO A 507 -32.57 27.63 1.81
C PRO A 507 -31.49 28.46 1.09
N PRO A 508 -31.20 28.16 -0.20
CA PRO A 508 -31.98 27.32 -1.10
C PRO A 508 -31.71 25.80 -0.98
N VAL A 509 -30.81 25.37 -0.09
CA VAL A 509 -30.46 23.95 0.08
C VAL A 509 -31.63 23.16 0.67
N ILE A 510 -31.99 22.06 0.02
CA ILE A 510 -33.00 21.11 0.48
C ILE A 510 -32.31 20.08 1.35
N ASN A 511 -32.60 20.12 2.65
CA ASN A 511 -32.05 19.16 3.58
C ASN A 511 -32.88 17.86 3.55
N LEU A 512 -32.30 16.79 3.01
CA LEU A 512 -32.90 15.45 2.94
C LEU A 512 -32.18 14.46 3.88
N ALA A 513 -31.51 14.95 4.93
CA ALA A 513 -30.77 14.10 5.85
C ALA A 513 -31.62 13.01 6.54
N ASP A 514 -32.91 13.27 6.67
CA ASP A 514 -33.96 12.43 7.26
C ASP A 514 -34.79 11.65 6.22
N ALA A 515 -34.47 11.74 4.93
CA ALA A 515 -35.30 11.17 3.87
C ALA A 515 -35.40 9.63 3.88
N LEU A 516 -34.54 8.96 4.65
CA LEU A 516 -34.52 7.51 4.82
C LEU A 516 -34.98 7.08 6.22
N ASP A 517 -35.48 8.00 7.04
CA ASP A 517 -35.92 7.70 8.40
C ASP A 517 -37.11 6.74 8.42
N GLY A 518 -37.07 5.79 9.35
CA GLY A 518 -38.14 4.81 9.57
C GLY A 518 -38.22 3.71 8.50
N GLU A 519 -37.29 3.65 7.54
CA GLU A 519 -37.20 2.54 6.60
C GLU A 519 -36.91 1.24 7.35
N LYS A 520 -37.60 0.16 6.94
CA LYS A 520 -37.52 -1.15 7.60
C LYS A 520 -36.56 -2.08 6.86
N GLN A 521 -36.38 -1.87 5.57
CA GLN A 521 -35.43 -2.62 4.75
C GLN A 521 -34.02 -2.05 4.93
N ALA A 522 -33.03 -2.93 4.84
CA ALA A 522 -31.63 -2.51 4.81
C ALA A 522 -31.36 -1.76 3.51
N VAL A 523 -30.90 -0.51 3.61
CA VAL A 523 -30.64 0.35 2.44
C VAL A 523 -29.18 0.79 2.38
N PHE A 524 -28.43 0.77 3.49
CA PHE A 524 -27.04 1.21 3.52
C PHE A 524 -26.05 0.08 3.26
N ILE A 525 -25.09 0.32 2.37
CA ILE A 525 -23.96 -0.62 2.15
C ILE A 525 -22.72 -0.19 2.95
N ASP A 526 -22.63 1.10 3.28
CA ASP A 526 -21.70 1.70 4.23
C ASP A 526 -22.32 2.99 4.82
N ASN A 527 -21.51 3.92 5.34
CA ASN A 527 -22.02 5.10 6.03
C ASN A 527 -22.62 6.19 5.13
N ALA A 528 -22.43 6.10 3.80
CA ALA A 528 -22.91 7.10 2.85
C ALA A 528 -23.65 6.50 1.65
N HIS A 529 -23.26 5.31 1.19
CA HIS A 529 -23.81 4.70 -0.01
C HIS A 529 -25.01 3.83 0.32
N THR A 530 -26.00 3.90 -0.57
CA THR A 530 -27.21 3.08 -0.51
C THR A 530 -27.24 2.04 -1.61
N ASN A 531 -28.05 1.00 -1.42
CA ASN A 531 -28.43 0.09 -2.51
C ASN A 531 -29.43 0.75 -3.48
N GLU A 532 -29.85 -0.01 -4.48
CA GLU A 532 -30.77 0.45 -5.53
C GLU A 532 -32.16 0.87 -4.99
N LEU A 533 -32.60 0.32 -3.85
CA LEU A 533 -33.83 0.75 -3.17
C LEU A 533 -33.64 2.12 -2.52
N GLY A 534 -32.55 2.33 -1.78
CA GLY A 534 -32.25 3.63 -1.19
C GLY A 534 -32.09 4.72 -2.24
N ALA A 535 -31.49 4.41 -3.40
CA ALA A 535 -31.43 5.30 -4.55
C ALA A 535 -32.82 5.70 -5.07
N GLU A 536 -33.78 4.75 -5.14
CA GLU A 536 -35.16 5.04 -5.54
C GLU A 536 -35.86 5.97 -4.54
N LEU A 537 -35.71 5.70 -3.24
CA LEU A 537 -36.34 6.49 -2.17
C LEU A 537 -35.83 7.94 -2.19
N VAL A 538 -34.52 8.13 -2.32
CA VAL A 538 -33.92 9.46 -2.44
C VAL A 538 -34.36 10.15 -3.73
N ALA A 539 -34.36 9.46 -4.88
CA ALA A 539 -34.83 10.03 -6.14
C ALA A 539 -36.28 10.54 -6.04
N ARG A 540 -37.14 9.79 -5.35
CA ARG A 540 -38.54 10.17 -5.08
C ARG A 540 -38.64 11.39 -4.17
N ALA A 541 -37.75 11.55 -3.20
CA ALA A 541 -37.70 12.73 -2.35
C ALA A 541 -37.22 13.98 -3.12
N ILE A 542 -36.28 13.83 -4.05
CA ILE A 542 -35.76 14.94 -4.87
C ILE A 542 -36.75 15.40 -5.95
N TYR A 543 -37.43 14.45 -6.60
CA TYR A 543 -38.24 14.70 -7.79
C TYR A 543 -39.24 15.87 -7.71
N PRO A 544 -40.02 16.06 -6.61
CA PRO A 544 -40.93 17.20 -6.47
C PRO A 544 -40.25 18.57 -6.52
N HIS A 545 -38.97 18.65 -6.18
CA HIS A 545 -38.22 19.90 -6.12
C HIS A 545 -37.69 20.35 -7.47
N LEU A 546 -37.69 19.47 -8.49
CA LEU A 546 -37.20 19.80 -9.82
C LEU A 546 -38.10 20.81 -10.53
N GLY A 547 -39.38 20.91 -10.16
CA GLY A 547 -40.31 21.87 -10.77
C GLY A 547 -40.56 21.59 -12.25
N LEU A 548 -40.47 20.31 -12.63
CA LEU A 548 -40.85 19.84 -13.95
C LEU A 548 -42.35 20.07 -14.12
N LYS A 549 -42.74 20.72 -15.22
CA LYS A 549 -44.16 20.95 -15.54
C LYS A 549 -44.74 19.68 -16.16
N GLN A 550 -45.91 19.27 -15.70
CA GLN A 550 -46.74 18.28 -16.40
C GLN A 550 -47.36 18.87 -17.66
#